data_AF-A0A023DFU0-F1
#
_entry.id   AF-A0A023DFU0-F1
#
_cell.length_a   1.000
_cell.length_b   1.000
_cell.length_c   1.000
_cell.angle_alpha   90.00
_cell.angle_beta   90.00
_cell.angle_gamma   90.00
#
_symmetry.space_group_name_H-M   'P 1'
#
loop_
_entity.id
_entity.type
_entity.pdbx_description
1 polymer ?
#
loop_
_entity_poly.entity_id
_entity_poly.type
_entity_poly.pdbx_seq_one_letter_code
_entity_poly.pdbx_strand_id
1 'polypeptide(L)'
;MKNIYSIISFVFLVLSILPFLLLNIKYEYAPLATFGQKGPIGLFIPIFYSFISLIFALLSKRGILLIFSLIFLLLNIGLLLIGAFGFKNP
;
A
#
# COMPACT_ATOMS: atom_id res chain seq x y z
N MET A 1 -4.16 -21.03 -12.51
CA MET A 1 -4.83 -19.92 -11.78
C MET A 1 -4.04 -19.39 -10.58
N LYS A 2 -3.52 -20.24 -9.67
CA LYS A 2 -2.74 -19.79 -8.49
C LYS A 2 -1.55 -18.86 -8.81
N ASN A 3 -0.86 -19.09 -9.93
CA ASN A 3 0.24 -18.24 -10.37
C ASN A 3 -0.23 -16.83 -10.78
N ILE A 4 -1.38 -16.70 -11.43
CA ILE A 4 -1.96 -15.40 -11.81
C ILE A 4 -2.29 -14.61 -10.55
N TYR A 5 -2.92 -15.24 -9.54
CA TYR A 5 -3.19 -14.59 -8.26
C TYR A 5 -1.91 -14.17 -7.53
N SER A 6 -0.84 -14.97 -7.63
CA SER A 6 0.46 -14.61 -7.06
C SER A 6 1.06 -13.38 -7.74
N ILE A 7 0.94 -13.29 -9.08
CA ILE A 7 1.42 -12.15 -9.87
C ILE A 7 0.63 -10.89 -9.49
N ILE A 8 -0.70 -10.97 -9.46
CA ILE A 8 -1.57 -9.85 -9.07
C ILE A 8 -1.22 -9.39 -7.66
N SER A 9 -1.14 -10.32 -6.69
CA SER A 9 -0.73 -10.02 -5.32
C SER A 9 0.62 -9.30 -5.30
N PHE A 10 1.62 -9.82 -5.99
CA PHE A 10 2.95 -9.21 -6.03
C PHE A 10 2.94 -7.79 -6.63
N VAL A 11 2.21 -7.56 -7.72
CA VAL A 11 2.08 -6.21 -8.32
C VAL A 11 1.48 -5.23 -7.33
N PHE A 12 0.39 -5.60 -6.67
CA PHE A 12 -0.26 -4.74 -5.68
C PHE A 12 0.57 -4.55 -4.41
N LEU A 13 1.37 -5.56 -4.02
CA LEU A 13 2.34 -5.44 -2.96
C LEU A 13 3.36 -4.34 -3.30
N VAL A 14 3.95 -4.37 -4.49
CA VAL A 14 4.92 -3.35 -4.94
C VAL A 14 4.28 -1.96 -4.98
N LEU A 15 3.04 -1.84 -5.45
CA LEU A 15 2.27 -0.59 -5.41
C LEU A 15 2.05 -0.07 -3.99
N SER A 16 1.87 -0.95 -3.01
CA SER A 16 1.71 -0.56 -1.60
C SER A 16 3.00 -0.09 -0.92
N ILE A 17 4.17 -0.38 -1.52
CA ILE A 17 5.50 0.01 -1.02
C ILE A 17 5.90 1.40 -1.54
N LEU A 18 5.41 1.78 -2.71
CA LEU A 18 5.74 3.04 -3.38
C LEU A 18 5.66 4.28 -2.47
N PRO A 19 4.63 4.48 -1.61
CA PRO A 19 4.60 5.63 -0.71
C PRO A 19 5.81 5.71 0.22
N PHE A 20 6.26 4.58 0.76
CA PHE A 20 7.43 4.54 1.65
C PHE A 20 8.71 4.93 0.89
N LEU A 21 8.87 4.46 -0.34
CA LEU A 21 10.02 4.81 -1.17
C LEU A 21 9.99 6.29 -1.56
N LEU A 22 8.83 6.81 -1.97
CA LEU A 22 8.69 8.17 -2.46
C LEU A 22 8.80 9.23 -1.35
N LEU A 23 8.27 8.94 -0.15
CA LEU A 23 8.42 9.82 1.02
C LEU A 23 9.88 10.01 1.43
N ASN A 24 10.74 9.02 1.22
CA ASN A 24 12.18 9.11 1.50
C ASN A 24 12.96 9.87 0.43
N ILE A 25 12.47 9.94 -0.81
CA ILE A 25 13.18 10.59 -1.91
C ILE A 25 12.88 12.09 -1.92
N LYS A 26 11.62 12.46 -2.21
CA LYS A 26 11.11 13.84 -2.17
C LYS A 26 9.58 13.82 -2.12
N TYR A 27 9.01 14.70 -1.30
CA TYR A 27 7.56 14.85 -1.16
C TYR A 27 6.83 15.19 -2.47
N GLU A 28 7.52 15.83 -3.42
CA GLU A 28 6.98 16.15 -4.75
C GLU A 28 6.55 14.92 -5.57
N TYR A 29 7.10 13.74 -5.28
CA TYR A 29 6.74 12.50 -5.97
C TYR A 29 5.62 11.72 -5.29
N ALA A 30 5.21 12.07 -4.07
CA ALA A 30 4.08 11.43 -3.39
C ALA A 30 2.79 11.34 -4.24
N PRO A 31 2.44 12.33 -5.09
CA PRO A 31 1.28 12.25 -5.97
C PRO A 31 1.32 11.08 -6.97
N LEU A 32 2.49 10.53 -7.32
CA LEU A 32 2.58 9.39 -8.24
C LEU A 32 2.01 8.11 -7.61
N ALA A 33 2.20 7.90 -6.31
CA ALA A 33 1.64 6.74 -5.61
C ALA A 33 0.13 6.88 -5.36
N THR A 34 -0.36 8.13 -5.28
CA THR A 34 -1.77 8.44 -4.99
C THR A 34 -2.57 8.82 -6.24
N PHE A 35 -2.02 8.65 -7.44
CA PHE A 35 -2.64 9.09 -8.71
C PHE A 35 -3.08 10.58 -8.69
N GLY A 36 -2.30 11.44 -8.06
CA GLY A 36 -2.58 12.88 -7.96
C GLY A 36 -3.58 13.25 -6.86
N GLN A 37 -4.13 12.28 -6.13
CA GLN A 37 -5.06 12.53 -5.04
C GLN A 37 -4.33 13.15 -3.85
N LYS A 38 -4.87 14.27 -3.36
CA LYS A 38 -4.36 15.03 -2.21
C LYS A 38 -5.19 14.76 -0.95
N GLY A 39 -4.64 15.10 0.21
CA GLY A 39 -5.31 14.98 1.49
C GLY A 39 -5.51 13.54 1.93
N PRO A 40 -6.44 13.29 2.87
CA PRO A 40 -6.61 11.98 3.50
C PRO A 40 -6.99 10.88 2.50
N ILE A 41 -7.70 11.21 1.41
CA ILE A 41 -8.07 10.26 0.35
C ILE A 41 -6.82 9.66 -0.31
N GLY A 42 -5.77 10.46 -0.53
CA GLY A 42 -4.50 9.97 -1.07
C GLY A 42 -3.82 8.95 -0.16
N LEU A 43 -3.99 9.07 1.17
CA LEU A 43 -3.42 8.16 2.16
C LEU A 43 -4.14 6.80 2.23
N PHE A 44 -5.40 6.73 1.78
CA PHE A 44 -6.15 5.47 1.72
C PHE A 44 -5.74 4.58 0.54
N ILE A 45 -5.23 5.16 -0.55
CA ILE A 45 -4.92 4.43 -1.79
C ILE A 45 -3.91 3.28 -1.56
N PRO A 46 -2.80 3.48 -0.83
CA PRO A 46 -1.87 2.39 -0.51
C PRO A 46 -2.46 1.29 0.37
N ILE A 47 -3.43 1.63 1.23
CA ILE A 47 -4.18 0.66 2.03
C ILE A 47 -5.03 -0.22 1.11
N PHE A 48 -5.69 0.38 0.12
CA PHE A 48 -6.43 -0.40 -0.89
C PHE A 48 -5.51 -1.35 -1.66
N TYR A 49 -4.31 -0.91 -2.07
CA TYR A 49 -3.35 -1.79 -2.75
C TYR A 49 -2.90 -2.95 -1.86
N SER A 50 -2.54 -2.69 -0.61
CA SER A 50 -2.14 -3.74 0.33
C SER A 50 -3.29 -4.71 0.64
N PHE A 51 -4.54 -4.22 0.71
CA PHE A 51 -5.72 -5.06 0.88
C PHE A 51 -5.98 -5.97 -0.32
N ILE A 52 -5.90 -5.44 -1.54
CA ILE A 52 -6.00 -6.25 -2.77
C ILE A 52 -4.88 -7.29 -2.81
N SER A 53 -3.65 -6.89 -2.48
CA SER A 53 -2.51 -7.81 -2.39
C SER A 53 -2.79 -8.97 -1.42
N LEU A 54 -3.36 -8.67 -0.25
CA LEU A 54 -3.70 -9.65 0.77
C LEU A 54 -4.77 -10.65 0.30
N ILE A 55 -5.83 -10.18 -0.35
CA ILE A 55 -6.88 -11.05 -0.92
C ILE A 55 -6.28 -12.02 -1.94
N PHE A 56 -5.48 -11.52 -2.88
CA PHE A 56 -4.86 -12.37 -3.89
C PHE A 56 -3.76 -13.28 -3.32
N ALA A 57 -3.07 -12.86 -2.26
CA ALA A 57 -2.14 -13.70 -1.52
C ALA A 57 -2.86 -14.89 -0.88
N LEU A 58 -3.99 -14.66 -0.22
CA LEU A 58 -4.86 -15.71 0.35
C LEU A 58 -5.33 -16.69 -0.73
N LEU A 59 -5.83 -16.19 -1.86
CA LEU A 59 -6.30 -17.02 -2.97
C LEU A 59 -5.17 -17.83 -3.65
N SER A 60 -3.96 -17.28 -3.70
CA SER A 60 -2.78 -17.97 -4.25
C SER A 60 -2.23 -19.07 -3.33
N LYS A 61 -2.59 -19.04 -2.04
CA LYS A 61 -2.04 -19.90 -0.97
C LYS A 61 -0.52 -19.80 -0.80
N ARG A 62 0.08 -18.65 -1.15
CA ARG A 62 1.51 -18.39 -0.92
C ARG A 62 1.70 -17.67 0.41
N GLY A 63 2.10 -18.42 1.44
CA GLY A 63 2.28 -17.89 2.80
C GLY A 63 3.20 -16.68 2.88
N ILE A 64 4.27 -16.66 2.09
CA ILE A 64 5.23 -15.53 2.05
C ILE A 64 4.54 -14.22 1.61
N LEU A 65 3.78 -14.25 0.50
CA LEU A 65 3.05 -13.06 0.01
C LEU A 65 2.00 -12.58 1.02
N LEU A 66 1.40 -13.51 1.76
CA LEU A 66 0.39 -13.22 2.77
C LEU A 66 1.02 -12.46 3.94
N ILE A 67 2.16 -12.93 4.44
CA ILE A 67 2.93 -12.27 5.51
C ILE A 67 3.33 -10.86 5.07
N PHE A 68 3.94 -10.72 3.88
CA PHE A 68 4.33 -9.39 3.39
C PHE A 68 3.13 -8.47 3.19
N SER A 69 2.03 -8.94 2.62
CA SER A 69 0.82 -8.14 2.42
C SER A 69 0.24 -7.65 3.74
N LEU A 70 0.26 -8.51 4.78
CA LEU A 70 -0.20 -8.15 6.12
C LEU A 70 0.69 -7.10 6.76
N ILE A 71 2.01 -7.26 6.69
CA ILE A 71 2.98 -6.29 7.21
C ILE A 71 2.78 -4.93 6.52
N PHE A 72 2.70 -4.89 5.20
CA PHE A 72 2.50 -3.64 4.47
C PHE A 72 1.13 -3.01 4.70
N LEU A 73 0.09 -3.80 4.92
CA LEU A 73 -1.22 -3.28 5.32
C LEU A 73 -1.12 -2.56 6.68
N LEU A 74 -0.48 -3.19 7.68
CA LEU A 74 -0.29 -2.58 9.00
C LEU A 74 0.56 -1.31 8.94
N LEU A 75 1.63 -1.32 8.14
CA LEU A 75 2.47 -0.14 7.95
C LEU A 75 1.71 1.00 7.27
N ASN A 76 0.90 0.72 6.23
CA ASN A 76 0.10 1.75 5.56
C ASN A 76 -1.01 2.30 6.47
N ILE A 77 -1.62 1.47 7.32
CA ILE A 77 -2.55 1.94 8.35
C ILE A 77 -1.82 2.86 9.34
N GLY A 78 -0.63 2.48 9.79
CA GLY A 78 0.20 3.32 10.66
C GLY A 78 0.51 4.68 10.03
N LEU A 79 0.91 4.71 8.75
CA LEU A 79 1.11 5.95 8.00
C LEU A 79 -0.17 6.79 7.92
N LEU A 80 -1.32 6.18 7.70
CA LEU A 80 -2.59 6.91 7.65
C LEU A 80 -2.92 7.53 9.01
N LEU A 81 -2.70 6.81 10.12
CA LEU A 81 -2.91 7.37 11.46
C LEU A 81 -1.95 8.53 11.74
N ILE A 82 -0.67 8.40 11.36
CA ILE A 82 0.31 9.50 11.48
C ILE A 82 -0.11 10.68 10.59
N GLY A 83 -0.57 10.42 9.37
CA GLY A 83 -1.06 11.42 8.43
C GLY A 83 -2.28 12.17 8.96
N ALA A 84 -3.27 11.44 9.47
CA ALA A 84 -4.55 11.99 9.91
C ALA A 84 -4.48 12.70 11.28
N PHE A 85 -3.68 12.18 12.22
CA PHE A 85 -3.60 12.73 13.58
C PHE A 85 -2.32 13.54 13.85
N GLY A 86 -1.25 13.29 13.09
CA GLY A 86 0.04 13.98 13.26
C GLY A 86 0.13 15.31 12.51
N PHE A 87 -0.64 15.51 11.43
CA PHE A 87 -0.65 16.75 10.67
C PHE A 87 -1.96 17.52 10.90
N LYS A 88 -1.84 18.76 11.39
CA LYS A 88 -2.97 19.65 11.69
C LYS A 88 -3.78 20.06 10.43
N ASN A 89 -3.22 19.86 9.24
CA ASN A 89 -3.85 20.00 7.93
C ASN A 89 -3.27 18.89 7.01
N PRO A 90 -3.95 17.75 6.84
CA PRO A 90 -3.52 16.66 5.96
C PRO A 90 -3.68 16.98 4.46
#